data_AF-A0A9X3C0P0-F1
#
_entry.id   AF-A0A9X3C0P0-F1
#
_cell.length_a   1.000
_cell.length_b   1.000
_cell.length_c   1.000
_cell.angle_alpha   90.00
_cell.angle_beta   90.00
_cell.angle_gamma   90.00
#
_symmetry.space_group_name_H-M   'P 1'
#
loop_
_entity.id
_entity.type
_entity.pdbx_description
1 polymer ?
#
loop_
_entity_poly.entity_id
_entity_poly.type
_entity_poly.pdbx_seq_one_letter_code
_entity_poly.pdbx_strand_id
1 'polypeptide(L)'
;MNAKEQVIENLKNWLNKTSIISYEERIAFNCWDKELKKIRDGKTKEVYVVSFKTKSTNVEYNENGEITSFFEGMYCFAYFDAETLELLYISKKAGYIEVDGSY
;
A
#
# COMPACT_ATOMS: atom_id res chain seq x y z
N MET A 1 -15.68 -6.32 14.56
CA MET A 1 -14.50 -5.80 13.85
C MET A 1 -14.65 -4.30 13.71
N ASN A 2 -13.61 -3.53 14.02
CA ASN A 2 -13.64 -2.08 13.90
C ASN A 2 -13.30 -1.63 12.46
N ALA A 3 -13.57 -0.36 12.13
CA ALA A 3 -13.35 0.16 10.77
C ALA A 3 -11.89 0.02 10.30
N LYS A 4 -10.91 0.19 11.20
CA LYS A 4 -9.49 0.06 10.86
C LYS A 4 -9.09 -1.37 10.51
N GLU A 5 -9.60 -2.35 11.26
CA GLU A 5 -9.42 -3.77 10.99
C GLU A 5 -10.03 -4.15 9.64
N GLN A 6 -11.27 -3.71 9.37
CA GLN A 6 -11.94 -3.94 8.09
C GLN A 6 -11.17 -3.35 6.91
N VAL A 7 -10.65 -2.13 7.06
CA VAL A 7 -9.85 -1.46 6.02
C VAL A 7 -8.54 -2.23 5.74
N ILE A 8 -7.87 -2.73 6.77
CA ILE A 8 -6.67 -3.57 6.60
C ILE A 8 -7.03 -4.89 5.89
N GLU A 9 -8.14 -5.53 6.24
CA GLU A 9 -8.59 -6.75 5.55
C GLU A 9 -8.96 -6.49 4.09
N ASN A 10 -9.67 -5.40 3.81
CA ASN A 10 -10.00 -4.98 2.44
C ASN A 10 -8.73 -4.76 1.61
N LEU A 11 -7.69 -4.14 2.19
CA LEU A 11 -6.40 -3.98 1.55
C LEU A 11 -5.72 -5.33 1.24
N LYS A 12 -5.66 -6.24 2.22
CA LYS A 12 -5.08 -7.57 2.02
C LYS A 12 -5.80 -8.35 0.92
N ASN A 13 -7.13 -8.30 0.92
CA ASN A 13 -7.95 -8.94 -0.10
C ASN A 13 -7.66 -8.37 -1.49
N TRP A 14 -7.54 -7.04 -1.60
CA TRP A 14 -7.19 -6.39 -2.86
C TRP A 14 -5.78 -6.77 -3.35
N LEU A 15 -4.78 -6.76 -2.46
CA LEU A 15 -3.40 -7.15 -2.77
C LEU A 15 -3.32 -8.59 -3.26
N ASN A 16 -4.00 -9.52 -2.60
CA ASN A 16 -4.05 -10.92 -2.98
C ASN A 16 -4.78 -11.13 -4.32
N LYS A 17 -5.92 -10.45 -4.51
CA LYS A 17 -6.74 -10.59 -5.72
C LYS A 17 -6.04 -10.04 -6.97
N THR A 18 -5.37 -8.91 -6.85
CA THR A 18 -4.73 -8.24 -7.99
C THR A 18 -3.32 -8.75 -8.26
N SER A 19 -2.58 -9.16 -7.22
CA SER A 19 -1.17 -9.56 -7.30
C SER A 19 -0.24 -8.50 -7.91
N ILE A 20 -0.67 -7.22 -7.95
CA ILE A 20 0.09 -6.12 -8.56
C ILE A 20 1.21 -5.64 -7.64
N ILE A 21 0.98 -5.70 -6.33
CA ILE A 21 1.95 -5.30 -5.31
C ILE A 21 2.21 -6.47 -4.38
N SER A 22 3.46 -6.90 -4.30
CA SER A 22 3.92 -7.80 -3.24
C SER A 22 4.32 -6.99 -2.00
N TYR A 23 3.85 -7.39 -0.82
CA TYR A 23 4.11 -6.69 0.44
C TYR A 23 4.92 -7.54 1.45
N GLU A 24 5.70 -6.88 2.29
CA GLU A 24 6.50 -7.53 3.34
C GLU A 24 5.59 -8.00 4.48
N GLU A 25 5.36 -9.30 4.56
CA GLU A 25 4.45 -9.93 5.54
C GLU A 25 4.94 -9.78 6.99
N ARG A 26 6.25 -9.59 7.20
CA ARG A 26 6.83 -9.36 8.53
C ARG A 26 6.59 -7.95 9.04
N ILE A 27 6.23 -7.01 8.17
CA ILE A 27 5.93 -5.63 8.54
C ILE A 27 4.41 -5.48 8.59
N ALA A 28 3.90 -5.12 9.76
CA ALA A 28 2.47 -4.94 9.96
C ALA A 28 1.93 -3.77 9.13
N PHE A 29 0.71 -3.94 8.63
CA PHE A 29 -0.09 -2.82 8.12
C PHE A 29 -0.41 -1.89 9.28
N ASN A 30 -0.20 -0.59 9.10
CA ASN A 30 -0.54 0.42 10.10
C ASN A 30 -1.64 1.32 9.56
N CYS A 31 -2.82 1.30 10.20
CA CYS A 31 -3.98 2.10 9.84
C CYS A 31 -4.07 3.33 10.76
N TRP A 32 -3.97 4.50 10.17
CA TRP A 32 -4.02 5.78 10.87
C TRP A 32 -5.44 6.08 11.35
N ASP A 33 -5.59 7.09 12.22
CA ASP A 33 -6.91 7.62 12.55
C ASP A 33 -7.55 8.27 11.32
N LYS A 34 -8.88 8.36 11.34
CA LYS A 34 -9.65 9.01 10.28
C LYS A 34 -9.19 10.47 10.15
N GLU A 35 -8.84 10.88 8.94
CA GLU A 35 -8.37 12.23 8.66
C GLU A 35 -9.15 12.88 7.51
N LEU A 36 -9.45 14.18 7.63
CA LEU A 36 -10.02 14.97 6.53
C LEU A 36 -8.88 15.43 5.62
N LYS A 37 -8.85 14.94 4.37
CA LYS A 37 -7.72 15.15 3.46
C LYS A 37 -8.18 15.50 2.05
N LYS A 38 -7.39 16.33 1.37
CA LYS A 38 -7.56 16.55 -0.07
C LYS A 38 -6.96 15.37 -0.82
N ILE A 39 -7.81 14.54 -1.42
CA ILE A 39 -7.39 13.36 -2.20
C ILE A 39 -6.86 13.78 -3.58
N ARG A 40 -6.23 12.84 -4.30
CA ARG A 40 -5.65 13.02 -5.65
C ARG A 40 -6.55 13.83 -6.59
N ASP A 41 -7.85 13.53 -6.63
CA ASP A 41 -8.82 14.17 -7.53
C ASP A 41 -9.17 15.62 -7.13
N GLY A 42 -8.49 16.17 -6.12
CA GLY A 42 -8.68 17.52 -5.63
C GLY A 42 -9.88 17.70 -4.70
N LYS A 43 -10.65 16.64 -4.46
CA LYS A 43 -11.78 16.64 -3.51
C LYS A 43 -11.28 16.53 -2.07
N THR A 44 -11.96 17.17 -1.14
CA THR A 44 -11.71 16.97 0.31
C THR A 44 -12.64 15.89 0.82
N LYS A 45 -12.10 14.86 1.48
CA LYS A 45 -12.85 13.72 1.99
C LYS A 45 -12.25 13.18 3.28
N GLU A 46 -13.09 12.63 4.15
CA GLU A 46 -12.61 11.84 5.29
C GLU A 46 -12.10 10.50 4.79
N VAL A 47 -10.87 10.14 5.18
CA VAL A 47 -10.21 8.92 4.72
C VAL A 47 -9.56 8.16 5.87
N TYR A 48 -9.44 6.86 5.69
CA TYR A 48 -8.46 6.04 6.40
C TYR A 48 -7.23 5.87 5.52
N VAL A 49 -6.05 5.99 6.12
CA VAL A 49 -4.77 5.74 5.43
C VAL A 49 -4.10 4.53 6.05
N VAL A 50 -3.78 3.53 5.22
CA VAL A 50 -3.00 2.36 5.63
C VAL A 50 -1.63 2.41 5.00
N SER A 51 -0.60 2.47 5.84
CA SER A 51 0.78 2.34 5.39
C SER A 51 1.26 0.89 5.46
N PHE A 52 2.00 0.45 4.43
CA PHE A 52 2.64 -0.86 4.36
C PHE A 52 3.93 -0.79 3.55
N LYS A 53 4.81 -1.80 3.65
CA LYS A 53 6.06 -1.88 2.89
C LYS A 53 5.95 -2.95 1.80
N THR A 54 6.42 -2.67 0.60
CA THR A 54 6.56 -3.69 -0.45
C THR A 54 7.65 -4.70 -0.08
N LYS A 55 7.64 -5.90 -0.66
CA LYS A 55 8.78 -6.81 -0.54
C LYS A 55 10.02 -6.16 -1.14
N SER A 56 11.17 -6.35 -0.51
CA SER A 56 12.47 -6.09 -1.15
C SER A 56 12.66 -7.10 -2.28
N THR A 57 13.23 -6.67 -3.40
CA THR A 57 13.41 -7.51 -4.59
C THR A 57 14.84 -7.39 -5.12
N ASN A 58 15.22 -8.27 -6.05
CA ASN A 58 16.50 -8.25 -6.77
C ASN A 58 17.72 -8.16 -5.85
N VAL A 59 17.97 -9.21 -5.06
CA VAL A 59 19.28 -9.40 -4.44
C VAL A 59 20.16 -10.11 -5.47
N GLU A 60 20.98 -9.34 -6.18
CA GLU A 60 21.99 -9.91 -7.08
C GLU A 60 23.28 -10.07 -6.31
N TYR A 61 23.96 -11.19 -6.54
CA TYR A 61 25.27 -11.48 -5.96
C TYR A 61 26.30 -11.59 -7.09
N ASN A 62 27.51 -11.08 -6.86
CA ASN A 62 28.64 -11.39 -7.74
C ASN A 62 29.13 -12.83 -7.52
N GLU A 63 30.12 -13.22 -8.32
CA GLU A 63 30.81 -14.52 -8.24
C GLU A 63 31.49 -14.78 -6.88
N ASN A 64 31.74 -13.74 -6.09
CA ASN A 64 32.30 -13.84 -4.73
C ASN A 64 31.22 -13.92 -3.64
N GLY A 65 29.93 -13.93 -4.01
CA GLY A 65 28.81 -13.95 -3.08
C GLY A 65 28.52 -12.60 -2.40
N GLU A 66 29.02 -11.50 -2.94
CA GLU A 66 28.76 -10.14 -2.45
C GLU A 66 27.54 -9.55 -3.16
N ILE A 67 26.70 -8.81 -2.43
CA ILE A 67 25.51 -8.17 -3.00
C ILE A 67 25.92 -7.06 -3.96
N THR A 68 25.57 -7.18 -5.24
CA THR A 68 25.81 -6.19 -6.29
C THR A 68 24.59 -5.33 -6.59
N SER A 69 23.39 -5.82 -6.30
CA SER A 69 22.12 -5.09 -6.49
C SER A 69 21.15 -5.47 -5.39
N PHE A 70 20.43 -4.50 -4.87
CA PHE A 70 19.37 -4.68 -3.86
C PHE A 70 18.31 -3.60 -4.06
N PHE A 71 17.08 -4.00 -4.39
CA PHE A 71 15.95 -3.10 -4.40
C PHE A 71 15.22 -3.19 -3.06
N GLU A 72 15.48 -2.21 -2.20
CA GLU A 72 14.79 -2.12 -0.92
C GLU A 72 13.28 -1.94 -1.14
N GLY A 73 12.48 -2.67 -0.35
CA GLY A 73 11.04 -2.46 -0.29
C GLY A 73 10.71 -1.00 0.00
N MET A 74 9.69 -0.47 -0.66
CA MET A 74 9.25 0.91 -0.51
C MET A 74 7.98 1.00 0.32
N TYR A 75 7.79 2.12 1.02
CA TYR A 75 6.51 2.39 1.67
C TYR A 75 5.44 2.78 0.66
N CYS A 76 4.25 2.23 0.86
CA CYS A 76 3.03 2.53 0.13
C CYS A 76 1.94 2.98 1.12
N PHE A 77 1.03 3.82 0.64
CA PHE A 77 -0.07 4.38 1.42
C PHE A 77 -1.37 4.13 0.67
N ALA A 78 -2.19 3.22 1.18
CA ALA A 78 -3.51 2.94 0.64
C ALA A 78 -4.55 3.89 1.27
N TYR A 79 -5.30 4.59 0.43
CA TYR A 79 -6.32 5.54 0.83
C TYR A 79 -7.69 4.88 0.72
N PHE A 80 -8.48 4.95 1.78
CA PHE A 80 -9.81 4.38 1.85
C PHE A 80 -10.83 5.45 2.18
N ASP A 81 -12.01 5.34 1.58
CA ASP A 81 -13.17 6.12 1.96
C ASP A 81 -13.56 5.82 3.41
N ALA A 82 -13.67 6.84 4.27
CA ALA A 82 -14.03 6.60 5.66
C ALA A 82 -15.50 6.21 5.87
N GLU A 83 -16.38 6.50 4.91
CA GLU A 83 -17.80 6.17 4.95
C GLU A 83 -18.05 4.76 4.41
N THR A 84 -17.51 4.44 3.22
CA THR A 84 -17.76 3.15 2.55
C THR A 84 -16.72 2.08 2.86
N LEU A 85 -15.55 2.47 3.40
CA LEU A 85 -14.39 1.60 3.63
C LEU A 85 -13.82 0.97 2.34
N GLU A 86 -14.17 1.54 1.18
CA GLU A 86 -13.67 1.12 -0.11
C GLU A 86 -12.31 1.74 -0.42
N LEU A 87 -11.45 0.97 -1.08
CA LEU A 87 -10.16 1.45 -1.55
C LEU A 87 -10.38 2.53 -2.61
N LEU A 88 -9.73 3.67 -2.46
CA LEU A 88 -9.76 4.76 -3.44
C LEU A 88 -8.56 4.63 -4.40
N TYR A 89 -7.35 4.52 -3.85
CA TYR A 89 -6.11 4.30 -4.60
C TYR A 89 -4.97 3.95 -3.63
N ILE A 90 -3.84 3.50 -4.19
CA ILE A 90 -2.59 3.30 -3.45
C ILE A 90 -1.55 4.30 -3.96
N SER A 91 -1.01 5.13 -3.07
CA SER A 91 0.11 6.01 -3.38
C SER A 91 1.44 5.31 -3.08
N LYS A 92 2.41 5.45 -3.98
CA LYS A 92 3.80 5.06 -3.81
C LYS A 92 4.73 6.18 -4.29
N LYS A 93 6.02 6.07 -4.02
CA LYS A 93 7.02 7.08 -4.42
C LYS A 93 6.97 7.46 -5.92
N ALA A 94 6.65 6.49 -6.78
CA ALA A 94 6.63 6.66 -8.23
C ALA A 94 5.25 7.05 -8.81
N GLY A 95 4.22 7.27 -7.99
CA GLY A 95 2.88 7.65 -8.48
C GLY A 95 1.76 6.99 -7.69
N TYR A 96 0.65 6.71 -8.39
CA TYR A 96 -0.55 6.13 -7.83
C TYR A 96 -0.89 4.81 -8.53
N ILE A 97 -1.68 3.99 -7.86
CA ILE A 97 -2.26 2.77 -8.40
C ILE A 97 -3.76 2.85 -8.14
N GLU A 98 -4.54 2.76 -9.20
CA GLU A 98 -5.99 2.77 -9.15
C GLU A 98 -6.55 1.45 -8.59
N VAL A 99 -7.84 1.45 -8.25
CA VAL A 99 -8.53 0.27 -7.71
C VAL A 99 -8.54 -0.91 -8.67
N ASP A 100 -8.52 -0.65 -9.98
CA ASP A 100 -8.40 -1.70 -11.01
C ASP A 100 -6.95 -2.18 -11.22
N GLY A 101 -5.98 -1.51 -10.58
CA GLY A 101 -4.57 -1.84 -10.70
C GLY A 101 -3.79 -1.03 -11.73
N SER A 102 -4.44 -0.12 -12.46
CA SER A 102 -3.77 0.75 -13.41
C SER A 102 -2.89 1.83 -12.73
N TYR A 103 -1.94 2.37 -13.48
CA TYR A 103 -0.95 3.36 -13.03
C TYR A 103 -1.30 4.78 -13.47
#